data_AF-A0A6I2Y3K4-F1
#
_entry.id   AF-A0A6I2Y3K4-F1
#
_cell.length_a   1.000
_cell.length_b   1.000
_cell.length_c   1.000
_cell.angle_alpha   90.00
_cell.angle_beta   90.00
_cell.angle_gamma   90.00
#
_symmetry.space_group_name_H-M   'P 1'
#
loop_
_entity.id
_entity.type
_entity.pdbx_description
1 polymer ?
#
loop_
_entity_poly.entity_id
_entity_poly.type
_entity_poly.pdbx_seq_one_letter_code
_entity_poly.pdbx_strand_id
1 'polypeptide(L)'
;MTIVDDRFEQYSGAARAGEGIELAPLLDGLGQVERAELTARARRFDAWHEEASGYQNALKTSPELERLGRSAAGVSGVWPSLLPQLRREAGVDREQLTQRLHAELDPAEDANKVGQYYHQMEWGTLPASGVSRVVIEALANILDTDPDELQGAGTAGAAEWERKLRKAQAGRLPKRVFARLVGESKPLSINDEEFSPPKAADWDETDRLFLGG
;
A
#
# COMPACT_ATOMS: atom_id res chain seq x y z
N MET A 1 -37.21 -5.08 8.02
CA MET A 1 -36.74 -4.25 6.90
C MET A 1 -37.73 -3.13 6.72
N THR A 2 -37.27 -1.88 6.61
CA THR A 2 -38.17 -0.73 6.39
C THR A 2 -38.36 -0.47 4.90
N ILE A 3 -39.42 0.24 4.53
CA ILE A 3 -39.65 0.66 3.13
C ILE A 3 -38.51 1.53 2.60
N VAL A 4 -37.80 2.26 3.49
CA VAL A 4 -36.61 3.05 3.14
C VAL A 4 -35.42 2.13 2.83
N ASP A 5 -35.25 1.03 3.55
CA ASP A 5 -34.18 0.07 3.30
C ASP A 5 -34.35 -0.61 1.93
N ASP A 6 -35.56 -1.09 1.63
CA ASP A 6 -35.85 -1.77 0.36
C ASP A 6 -35.62 -0.84 -0.84
N ARG A 7 -36.06 0.42 -0.74
CA ARG A 7 -35.87 1.42 -1.81
C ARG A 7 -34.43 1.88 -1.95
N PHE A 8 -33.69 1.94 -0.84
CA PHE A 8 -32.26 2.22 -0.90
C PHE A 8 -31.46 1.06 -1.49
N GLU A 9 -31.85 -0.18 -1.22
CA GLU A 9 -31.26 -1.37 -1.83
C GLU A 9 -31.50 -1.37 -3.35
N GLN A 10 -32.72 -1.03 -3.79
CA GLN A 10 -33.03 -0.84 -5.20
C GLN A 10 -32.20 0.27 -5.85
N TYR A 11 -32.08 1.43 -5.20
CA TYR A 11 -31.27 2.57 -5.67
C TYR A 11 -29.80 2.19 -5.85
N SER A 12 -29.21 1.62 -4.78
CA SER A 12 -27.79 1.27 -4.76
C SER A 12 -27.45 0.03 -5.58
N GLY A 13 -28.42 -0.86 -5.82
CA GLY A 13 -28.29 -2.01 -6.72
C GLY A 13 -28.17 -1.59 -8.18
N ALA A 14 -29.05 -0.70 -8.64
CA ALA A 14 -29.00 -0.16 -10.01
C ALA A 14 -27.68 0.57 -10.28
N ALA A 15 -27.26 1.46 -9.36
CA ALA A 15 -26.00 2.19 -9.50
C ALA A 15 -24.78 1.25 -9.59
N ARG A 16 -24.74 0.16 -8.82
CA ARG A 16 -23.66 -0.85 -8.89
C ARG A 16 -23.69 -1.66 -10.18
N ALA A 17 -24.86 -1.88 -10.77
CA ALA A 17 -25.01 -2.51 -12.07
C ALA A 17 -24.63 -1.58 -13.24
N GLY A 18 -24.32 -0.30 -12.97
CA GLY A 18 -24.08 0.72 -13.98
C GLY A 18 -25.37 1.24 -14.63
N GLU A 19 -26.53 0.91 -14.05
CA GLU A 19 -27.83 1.38 -14.50
C GLU A 19 -28.22 2.63 -13.68
N GLY A 20 -28.44 3.75 -14.36
CA GLY A 20 -28.92 4.96 -13.69
C GLY A 20 -30.38 4.80 -13.30
N ILE A 21 -30.69 4.89 -12.00
CA ILE A 21 -32.06 4.99 -11.51
C ILE A 21 -32.28 6.37 -10.88
N GLU A 22 -33.32 7.06 -11.32
CA GLU A 22 -33.72 8.35 -10.76
C GLU A 22 -34.22 8.17 -9.32
N LEU A 23 -33.81 9.05 -8.40
CA LEU A 23 -34.27 9.01 -7.01
C LEU A 23 -35.74 9.42 -6.87
N ALA A 24 -36.23 10.30 -7.74
CA ALA A 24 -37.58 10.87 -7.63
C ALA A 24 -38.71 9.82 -7.60
N PRO A 25 -38.75 8.81 -8.50
CA PRO A 25 -39.71 7.71 -8.43
C PRO A 25 -39.66 6.91 -7.12
N LEU A 26 -38.47 6.78 -6.52
CA LEU A 26 -38.29 6.06 -5.25
C LEU A 26 -38.73 6.87 -4.03
N LEU A 27 -39.12 8.14 -4.19
CA LEU A 27 -39.67 8.95 -3.10
C LEU A 27 -41.20 8.87 -3.05
N ASP A 28 -41.86 8.37 -4.10
CA ASP A 28 -43.31 8.40 -4.22
C ASP A 28 -44.02 7.54 -3.17
N GLY A 29 -45.03 8.11 -2.51
CA GLY A 29 -45.77 7.46 -1.43
C GLY A 29 -45.04 7.39 -0.08
N LEU A 30 -43.83 7.95 0.06
CA LEU A 30 -43.15 8.09 1.35
C LEU A 30 -43.60 9.35 2.11
N GLY A 31 -43.62 9.24 3.44
CA GLY A 31 -43.80 10.39 4.34
C GLY A 31 -42.58 11.32 4.34
N GLN A 32 -42.73 12.50 4.94
CA GLN A 32 -41.67 13.53 4.91
C GLN A 32 -40.36 13.07 5.55
N VAL A 33 -40.45 12.26 6.62
CA VAL A 33 -39.29 11.74 7.34
C VAL A 33 -38.56 10.69 6.51
N GLU A 34 -39.30 9.74 5.94
CA GLU A 34 -38.76 8.68 5.09
C GLU A 34 -38.15 9.25 3.81
N ARG A 35 -38.76 10.28 3.22
CA ARG A 35 -38.20 11.01 2.07
C ARG A 35 -36.87 11.68 2.41
N ALA A 36 -36.78 12.34 3.57
CA ALA A 36 -35.55 12.99 4.01
C ALA A 36 -34.45 11.96 4.27
N GLU A 37 -34.79 10.82 4.90
CA GLU A 37 -33.85 9.74 5.17
C GLU A 37 -33.31 9.10 3.88
N LEU A 38 -34.20 8.70 2.96
CA LEU A 38 -33.80 8.08 1.69
C LEU A 38 -32.92 9.03 0.86
N THR A 39 -33.27 10.33 0.83
CA THR A 39 -32.49 11.36 0.14
C THR A 39 -31.09 11.52 0.75
N ALA A 40 -30.98 11.52 2.09
CA ALA A 40 -29.70 11.64 2.76
C ALA A 40 -28.80 10.41 2.51
N ARG A 41 -29.39 9.20 2.51
CA ARG A 41 -28.67 7.95 2.22
C ARG A 41 -28.19 7.90 0.77
N ALA A 42 -29.06 8.24 -0.19
CA ALA A 42 -28.71 8.29 -1.62
C ALA A 42 -27.55 9.25 -1.87
N ARG A 43 -27.61 10.49 -1.36
CA ARG A 43 -26.52 11.46 -1.50
C ARG A 43 -25.17 10.98 -0.93
N ARG A 44 -25.20 10.31 0.22
CA ARG A 44 -23.98 9.75 0.83
C ARG A 44 -23.44 8.61 -0.02
N PHE A 45 -24.32 7.77 -0.56
CA PHE A 45 -23.94 6.69 -1.46
C PHE A 45 -23.35 7.23 -2.76
N ASP A 46 -23.96 8.24 -3.38
CA ASP A 46 -23.46 8.85 -4.63
C ASP A 46 -22.06 9.45 -4.44
N ALA A 47 -21.85 10.18 -3.34
CA ALA A 47 -20.53 10.74 -3.03
C ALA A 47 -19.45 9.65 -2.87
N TRP A 48 -19.79 8.55 -2.19
CA TRP A 48 -18.90 7.39 -2.05
C TRP A 48 -18.70 6.65 -3.39
N HIS A 49 -19.76 6.51 -4.18
CA HIS A 49 -19.75 5.78 -5.45
C HIS A 49 -18.99 6.54 -6.53
N GLU A 50 -19.13 7.86 -6.60
CA GLU A 50 -18.34 8.73 -7.49
C GLU A 50 -16.84 8.68 -7.13
N GLU A 51 -16.53 8.70 -5.83
CA GLU A 51 -15.16 8.53 -5.32
C GLU A 51 -14.57 7.13 -5.65
N ALA A 52 -15.40 6.08 -5.57
CA ALA A 52 -15.01 4.69 -5.85
C ALA A 52 -14.94 4.39 -7.36
N SER A 53 -15.85 4.92 -8.17
CA SER A 53 -15.85 4.78 -9.64
C SER A 53 -14.74 5.61 -10.27
N GLY A 54 -14.45 6.81 -9.75
CA GLY A 54 -13.28 7.59 -10.15
C GLY A 54 -11.97 6.87 -9.88
N TYR A 55 -11.90 6.11 -8.78
CA TYR A 55 -10.76 5.25 -8.46
C TYR A 55 -10.65 4.03 -9.38
N GLN A 56 -11.73 3.30 -9.62
CA GLN A 56 -11.72 2.15 -10.53
C GLN A 56 -11.42 2.56 -11.98
N ASN A 57 -11.91 3.73 -12.42
CA ASN A 57 -11.53 4.29 -13.71
C ASN A 57 -10.06 4.71 -13.73
N ALA A 58 -9.54 5.36 -12.68
CA ALA A 58 -8.13 5.71 -12.58
C ALA A 58 -7.20 4.47 -12.60
N LEU A 59 -7.56 3.39 -11.91
CA LEU A 59 -6.86 2.11 -11.99
C LEU A 59 -6.89 1.50 -13.40
N LYS A 60 -8.03 1.58 -14.09
CA LYS A 60 -8.20 1.09 -15.47
C LYS A 60 -7.49 1.94 -16.51
N THR A 61 -7.29 3.24 -16.26
CA THR A 61 -6.67 4.18 -17.21
C THR A 61 -5.21 4.49 -16.92
N SER A 62 -4.67 4.09 -15.77
CA SER A 62 -3.28 4.33 -15.39
C SER A 62 -2.54 3.01 -15.12
N PRO A 63 -1.76 2.52 -16.10
CA PRO A 63 -0.92 1.34 -15.95
C PRO A 63 0.00 1.39 -14.72
N GLU A 64 0.38 2.58 -14.26
CA GLU A 64 1.21 2.84 -13.07
C GLU A 64 0.50 2.43 -11.77
N LEU A 65 -0.80 2.70 -11.67
CA LEU A 65 -1.60 2.37 -10.48
C LEU A 65 -1.99 0.89 -10.44
N GLU A 66 -2.30 0.29 -11.59
CA GLU A 66 -2.48 -1.17 -11.71
C GLU A 66 -1.20 -1.93 -11.30
N ARG A 67 -0.03 -1.36 -11.61
CA ARG A 67 1.28 -1.90 -11.26
C ARG A 67 1.60 -1.80 -9.77
N LEU A 68 1.33 -0.66 -9.13
CA LEU A 68 1.41 -0.49 -7.68
C LEU A 68 0.45 -1.43 -6.94
N GLY A 69 -0.76 -1.63 -7.47
CA GLY A 69 -1.75 -2.55 -6.92
C GLY A 69 -1.28 -4.01 -6.90
N ARG A 70 -0.52 -4.45 -7.92
CA ARG A 70 0.08 -5.80 -7.94
C ARG A 70 1.23 -5.97 -6.94
N SER A 71 2.15 -5.01 -6.86
CA SER A 71 3.25 -5.09 -5.87
C SER A 71 2.72 -5.06 -4.44
N ALA A 72 1.75 -4.18 -4.16
CA ALA A 72 1.16 -4.05 -2.83
C ALA A 72 0.15 -5.15 -2.45
N ALA A 73 -0.14 -6.08 -3.37
CA ALA A 73 -0.84 -7.33 -3.07
C ALA A 73 0.13 -8.47 -2.71
N GLY A 74 1.44 -8.29 -2.93
CA GLY A 74 2.48 -9.27 -2.60
C GLY A 74 2.95 -9.20 -1.14
N VAL A 75 3.82 -10.12 -0.74
CA VAL A 75 4.28 -10.32 0.65
C VAL A 75 5.13 -9.17 1.23
N SER A 76 5.51 -8.21 0.39
CA SER A 76 6.40 -7.10 0.73
C SER A 76 5.76 -5.71 0.58
N GLY A 77 4.44 -5.66 0.37
CA GLY A 77 3.71 -4.41 0.20
C GLY A 77 4.28 -3.54 -0.91
N VAL A 78 4.47 -2.24 -0.66
CA VAL A 78 4.99 -1.27 -1.64
C VAL A 78 6.52 -1.11 -1.62
N TRP A 79 7.26 -1.89 -0.83
CA TRP A 79 8.73 -1.82 -0.81
C TRP A 79 9.41 -1.93 -2.18
N PRO A 80 8.96 -2.79 -3.12
CA PRO A 80 9.62 -2.93 -4.42
C PRO A 80 9.60 -1.66 -5.28
N SER A 81 8.63 -0.78 -5.04
CA SER A 81 8.56 0.53 -5.69
C SER A 81 9.25 1.61 -4.85
N LEU A 82 9.11 1.56 -3.52
CA LEU A 82 9.59 2.60 -2.60
C LEU A 82 11.11 2.57 -2.39
N LEU A 83 11.69 1.40 -2.11
CA LEU A 83 13.11 1.28 -1.73
C LEU A 83 14.08 1.75 -2.83
N PRO A 84 13.93 1.35 -4.12
CA PRO A 84 14.83 1.82 -5.17
C PRO A 84 14.76 3.34 -5.38
N GLN A 85 13.61 3.95 -5.08
CA GLN A 85 13.44 5.38 -5.16
C GLN A 85 14.13 6.11 -4.02
N LEU A 86 13.83 5.73 -2.78
CA LEU A 86 14.47 6.32 -1.59
C LEU A 86 16.00 6.25 -1.70
N ARG A 87 16.52 5.11 -2.20
CA ARG A 87 17.95 4.92 -2.44
C ARG A 87 18.52 5.90 -3.47
N ARG A 88 17.85 6.09 -4.62
CA ARG A 88 18.25 7.07 -5.65
C ARG A 88 18.31 8.49 -5.10
N GLU A 89 17.38 8.85 -4.24
CA GLU A 89 17.26 10.21 -3.70
C GLU A 89 18.23 10.49 -2.55
N ALA A 90 18.51 9.47 -1.74
CA ALA A 90 19.62 9.51 -0.80
C ALA A 90 20.99 9.52 -1.50
N GLY A 91 21.03 9.36 -2.84
CA GLY A 91 22.25 9.43 -3.64
C GLY A 91 23.22 8.28 -3.36
N VAL A 92 22.72 7.18 -2.81
CA VAL A 92 23.52 6.00 -2.45
C VAL A 92 23.28 4.89 -3.48
N ASP A 93 24.33 4.17 -3.84
CA ASP A 93 24.16 2.92 -4.59
C ASP A 93 23.83 1.76 -3.63
N ARG A 94 23.50 0.60 -4.21
CA ARG A 94 23.10 -0.58 -3.42
C ARG A 94 24.24 -1.13 -2.57
N GLU A 95 25.48 -1.06 -3.08
CA GLU A 95 26.66 -1.56 -2.37
C GLU A 95 26.96 -0.68 -1.16
N GLN A 96 26.93 0.65 -1.34
CA GLN A 96 27.08 1.64 -0.27
C GLN A 96 25.98 1.48 0.79
N LEU A 97 24.73 1.31 0.38
CA LEU A 97 23.64 1.07 1.33
C LEU A 97 23.87 -0.21 2.12
N THR A 98 24.26 -1.30 1.44
CA THR A 98 24.55 -2.58 2.09
C THR A 98 25.68 -2.47 3.09
N GLN A 99 26.77 -1.79 2.75
CA GLN A 99 27.90 -1.57 3.65
C GLN A 99 27.52 -0.72 4.87
N ARG A 100 26.72 0.33 4.67
CA ARG A 100 26.22 1.16 5.78
C ARG A 100 25.27 0.38 6.68
N LEU A 101 24.36 -0.38 6.08
CA LEU A 101 23.40 -1.21 6.81
C LEU A 101 24.11 -2.30 7.60
N HIS A 102 25.12 -2.94 7.01
CA HIS A 102 25.99 -3.89 7.72
C HIS A 102 26.72 -3.22 8.89
N ALA A 103 27.34 -2.07 8.68
CA ALA A 103 28.04 -1.36 9.74
C ALA A 103 27.11 -0.89 10.88
N GLU A 104 25.86 -0.53 10.58
CA GLU A 104 24.89 -0.05 11.57
C GLU A 104 24.25 -1.19 12.36
N LEU A 105 24.03 -2.35 11.72
CA LEU A 105 23.50 -3.54 12.38
C LEU A 105 24.57 -4.28 13.19
N ASP A 106 25.85 -4.01 12.93
CA ASP A 106 27.02 -4.74 13.45
C ASP A 106 26.78 -6.27 13.52
N PRO A 107 26.22 -6.90 12.47
CA PRO A 107 25.97 -8.32 12.53
C PRO A 107 27.33 -9.01 12.45
N ALA A 108 27.53 -10.07 13.23
CA ALA A 108 28.77 -10.84 13.26
C ALA A 108 29.17 -11.47 11.89
N GLU A 109 28.33 -11.33 10.86
CA GLU A 109 28.35 -12.06 9.59
C GLU A 109 28.59 -11.17 8.36
N ASP A 110 28.71 -11.81 7.19
CA ASP A 110 29.12 -11.21 5.91
C ASP A 110 28.14 -10.15 5.36
N ALA A 111 28.67 -8.96 5.04
CA ALA A 111 27.96 -7.88 4.37
C ALA A 111 27.28 -8.32 3.04
N ASN A 112 27.81 -9.33 2.36
CA ASN A 112 27.18 -9.89 1.16
C ASN A 112 25.78 -10.44 1.44
N LYS A 113 25.56 -11.03 2.63
CA LYS A 113 24.27 -11.61 3.02
C LYS A 113 23.24 -10.53 3.31
N VAL A 114 23.64 -9.46 3.99
CA VAL A 114 22.83 -8.24 4.16
C VAL A 114 22.41 -7.68 2.80
N GLY A 115 23.33 -7.65 1.83
CA GLY A 115 23.04 -7.19 0.47
C GLY A 115 22.04 -8.06 -0.28
N GLN A 116 22.08 -9.39 -0.07
CA GLN A 116 21.10 -10.32 -0.64
C GLN A 116 19.71 -10.08 -0.06
N TYR A 117 19.57 -9.92 1.26
CA TYR A 117 18.27 -9.62 1.86
C TYR A 117 17.72 -8.26 1.43
N TYR A 118 18.56 -7.22 1.41
CA TYR A 118 18.13 -5.92 0.89
C TYR A 118 17.68 -6.00 -0.58
N HIS A 119 18.38 -6.77 -1.41
CA HIS A 119 17.98 -7.00 -2.78
C HIS A 119 16.60 -7.68 -2.87
N GLN A 120 16.34 -8.67 -2.03
CA GLN A 120 15.04 -9.34 -1.94
C GLN A 120 13.93 -8.39 -1.46
N MET A 121 14.23 -7.41 -0.60
CA MET A 121 13.27 -6.35 -0.24
C MET A 121 12.96 -5.44 -1.43
N GLU A 122 13.98 -4.97 -2.17
CA GLU A 122 13.78 -4.19 -3.41
C GLU A 122 13.02 -4.99 -4.48
N TRP A 123 13.16 -6.32 -4.45
CA TRP A 123 12.51 -7.25 -5.37
C TRP A 123 11.23 -7.85 -4.81
N GLY A 124 10.77 -7.43 -3.63
CA GLY A 124 9.52 -7.89 -3.05
C GLY A 124 9.39 -9.38 -2.76
N THR A 125 10.50 -10.12 -2.79
CA THR A 125 10.53 -11.55 -2.48
C THR A 125 10.74 -11.83 -0.99
N LEU A 126 11.11 -10.82 -0.19
CA LEU A 126 11.29 -10.95 1.25
C LEU A 126 10.03 -10.51 2.02
N PRO A 127 9.32 -11.42 2.72
CA PRO A 127 8.12 -11.06 3.47
C PRO A 127 8.37 -9.97 4.51
N ALA A 128 7.59 -8.89 4.46
CA ALA A 128 7.80 -7.74 5.35
C ALA A 128 7.59 -8.07 6.84
N SER A 129 6.82 -9.10 7.15
CA SER A 129 6.59 -9.58 8.51
C SER A 129 7.82 -10.24 9.15
N GLY A 130 8.79 -10.71 8.35
CA GLY A 130 10.00 -11.35 8.85
C GLY A 130 11.13 -10.36 9.16
N VAL A 131 11.04 -9.13 8.66
CA VAL A 131 12.08 -8.11 8.84
C VAL A 131 11.92 -7.45 10.20
N SER A 132 12.95 -7.55 11.02
CA SER A 132 12.97 -6.98 12.37
C SER A 132 12.90 -5.45 12.35
N ARG A 133 12.36 -4.88 13.42
CA ARG A 133 12.28 -3.43 13.60
C ARG A 133 13.65 -2.74 13.52
N VAL A 134 14.72 -3.39 14.01
CA VAL A 134 16.08 -2.85 14.01
C VAL A 134 16.58 -2.61 12.59
N VAL A 135 16.34 -3.55 11.67
CA VAL A 135 16.67 -3.39 10.24
C VAL A 135 15.93 -2.21 9.63
N ILE A 136 14.66 -2.04 9.98
CA ILE A 136 13.79 -1.00 9.44
C ILE A 136 14.23 0.37 9.93
N GLU A 137 14.63 0.49 11.19
CA GLU A 137 15.17 1.72 11.76
C GLU A 137 16.50 2.10 11.11
N ALA A 138 17.42 1.14 10.93
CA ALA A 138 18.69 1.38 10.25
C ALA A 138 18.48 1.80 8.79
N LEU A 139 17.60 1.12 8.05
CA LEU A 139 17.24 1.50 6.69
C LEU A 139 16.61 2.89 6.64
N ALA A 140 15.70 3.22 7.56
CA ALA A 140 15.05 4.51 7.62
C ALA A 140 16.06 5.64 7.87
N ASN A 141 17.05 5.41 8.74
CA ASN A 141 18.14 6.33 9.01
C ASN A 141 19.03 6.56 7.78
N ILE A 142 19.45 5.48 7.10
CA ILE A 142 20.29 5.58 5.88
C ILE A 142 19.54 6.29 4.74
N LEU A 143 18.23 6.07 4.63
CA LEU A 143 17.39 6.58 3.54
C LEU A 143 16.71 7.93 3.85
N ASP A 144 16.98 8.53 5.02
CA ASP A 144 16.35 9.78 5.48
C ASP A 144 14.81 9.74 5.37
N THR A 145 14.21 8.71 5.98
CA THR A 145 12.75 8.50 6.03
C THR A 145 12.30 8.10 7.44
N ASP A 146 10.99 8.12 7.66
CA ASP A 146 10.40 7.67 8.92
C ASP A 146 10.30 6.13 8.99
N PRO A 147 10.70 5.49 10.10
CA PRO A 147 10.69 4.03 10.24
C PRO A 147 9.29 3.42 10.35
N ASP A 148 8.30 4.15 10.89
CA ASP A 148 6.91 3.67 10.95
C ASP A 148 6.26 3.73 9.56
N GLU A 149 6.56 4.78 8.79
CA GLU A 149 6.16 4.87 7.39
C GLU A 149 6.80 3.75 6.55
N LEU A 150 8.09 3.47 6.75
CA LEU A 150 8.80 2.40 6.06
C LEU A 150 8.29 1.00 6.46
N GLN A 151 8.01 0.75 7.73
CA GLN A 151 7.38 -0.50 8.15
C GLN A 151 5.99 -0.65 7.54
N GLY A 152 5.19 0.42 7.62
CA GLY A 152 3.85 0.45 7.03
C GLY A 152 3.89 0.20 5.52
N ALA A 153 4.94 0.64 4.82
CA ALA A 153 5.18 0.37 3.41
C ALA A 153 5.27 -1.13 3.09
N GLY A 154 5.89 -1.91 3.97
CA GLY A 154 6.04 -3.35 3.78
C GLY A 154 4.79 -4.14 4.12
N THR A 155 4.02 -3.69 5.12
CA THR A 155 2.94 -4.50 5.72
C THR A 155 1.53 -4.10 5.30
N ALA A 156 1.31 -2.86 4.84
CA ALA A 156 -0.02 -2.44 4.42
C ALA A 156 -0.29 -2.89 2.97
N GLY A 157 -1.45 -3.51 2.77
CA GLY A 157 -1.91 -3.89 1.44
C GLY A 157 -2.22 -2.66 0.58
N ALA A 158 -2.28 -2.86 -0.75
CA ALA A 158 -2.54 -1.83 -1.75
C ALA A 158 -3.62 -0.81 -1.34
N ALA A 159 -4.80 -1.31 -0.99
CA ALA A 159 -5.97 -0.49 -0.65
C ALA A 159 -5.80 0.34 0.62
N GLU A 160 -5.04 -0.16 1.61
CA GLU A 160 -4.75 0.60 2.82
C GLU A 160 -3.75 1.73 2.53
N TRP A 161 -2.73 1.45 1.72
CA TRP A 161 -1.77 2.45 1.28
C TRP A 161 -2.41 3.55 0.46
N GLU A 162 -3.30 3.22 -0.47
CA GLU A 162 -4.00 4.21 -1.29
C GLU A 162 -4.94 5.09 -0.47
N ARG A 163 -5.59 4.52 0.55
CA ARG A 163 -6.38 5.29 1.51
C ARG A 163 -5.51 6.24 2.33
N LYS A 164 -4.34 5.79 2.79
CA LYS A 164 -3.35 6.63 3.48
C LYS A 164 -2.83 7.76 2.57
N LEU A 165 -2.55 7.45 1.30
CA LEU A 165 -2.12 8.38 0.25
C LEU A 165 -3.16 9.49 0.01
N ARG A 166 -4.43 9.12 -0.17
CA ARG A 166 -5.54 10.07 -0.34
C ARG A 166 -5.70 11.00 0.85
N LYS A 167 -5.60 10.44 2.07
CA LYS A 167 -5.71 11.21 3.31
C LYS A 167 -4.53 12.18 3.48
N ALA A 168 -3.32 11.78 3.09
CA ALA A 168 -2.12 12.64 3.13
C ALA A 168 -2.20 13.79 2.11
N GLN A 169 -2.74 13.56 0.91
CA GLN A 169 -2.99 14.63 -0.07
C GLN A 169 -4.07 15.62 0.39
N ALA A 170 -5.05 15.17 1.19
CA ALA A 170 -6.13 16.00 1.71
C ALA A 170 -5.76 16.82 2.97
N GLY A 171 -4.60 16.61 3.62
CA GLY A 171 -4.24 17.39 4.82
C GLY A 171 -2.88 17.11 5.45
N ARG A 172 -1.95 18.08 5.29
CA ARG A 172 -0.88 18.54 6.19
C ARG A 172 -0.11 17.48 7.03
N LEU A 173 0.71 16.65 6.37
CA LEU A 173 1.91 15.97 6.91
C LEU A 173 3.00 15.90 5.80
N PRO A 174 4.30 15.67 6.12
CA PRO A 174 5.40 16.15 5.29
C PRO A 174 5.41 15.57 3.87
N LYS A 175 5.25 16.46 2.90
CA LYS A 175 5.19 16.22 1.45
C LYS A 175 6.39 15.46 0.85
N ARG A 176 7.42 15.15 1.64
CA ARG A 176 8.70 14.63 1.15
C ARG A 176 8.59 13.19 0.69
N VAL A 177 8.00 12.27 1.46
CA VAL A 177 7.87 10.85 1.07
C VAL A 177 6.86 10.65 -0.09
N PHE A 178 5.92 11.59 -0.25
CA PHE A 178 4.78 11.43 -1.15
C PHE A 178 4.96 12.03 -2.56
N ALA A 179 5.73 13.10 -2.73
CA ALA A 179 6.14 13.54 -4.07
C ALA A 179 7.02 12.49 -4.77
N ARG A 180 7.55 11.54 -3.98
CA ARG A 180 8.46 10.48 -4.43
C ARG A 180 7.66 9.37 -5.14
N LEU A 181 6.67 8.73 -4.49
CA LEU A 181 6.00 7.52 -5.01
C LEU A 181 5.34 7.63 -6.41
N VAL A 182 5.02 8.83 -6.90
CA VAL A 182 4.35 9.07 -8.20
C VAL A 182 5.36 9.34 -9.35
N GLY A 183 6.66 9.34 -9.05
CA GLY A 183 7.73 9.50 -10.04
C GLY A 183 8.07 8.18 -10.74
N GLU A 184 8.14 8.22 -12.08
CA GLU A 184 8.51 7.14 -13.01
C GLU A 184 9.50 6.13 -12.42
N SER A 185 8.98 5.06 -11.85
CA SER A 185 9.77 3.94 -11.34
C SER A 185 9.07 2.68 -11.81
N LYS A 186 9.70 1.96 -12.74
CA LYS A 186 9.20 0.70 -13.29
C LYS A 186 9.25 -0.35 -12.16
N PRO A 187 8.11 -0.86 -11.63
CA PRO A 187 8.17 -1.94 -10.66
C PRO A 187 8.55 -3.25 -11.37
N LEU A 188 9.35 -4.06 -10.67
CA LEU A 188 9.70 -5.41 -11.07
C LEU A 188 8.46 -6.31 -10.87
N SER A 189 8.13 -7.12 -11.88
CA SER A 189 7.10 -8.16 -11.75
C SER A 189 7.71 -9.35 -11.02
N ILE A 190 7.06 -9.88 -9.99
CA ILE A 190 7.64 -10.88 -9.08
C ILE A 190 6.67 -12.06 -8.96
N ASN A 191 7.23 -13.28 -9.02
CA ASN A 191 6.53 -14.52 -8.66
C ASN A 191 6.82 -14.84 -7.19
N ASP A 192 5.78 -15.04 -6.39
CA ASP A 192 5.91 -15.39 -4.95
C ASP A 192 6.59 -16.76 -4.72
N GLU A 193 6.69 -17.61 -5.74
CA GLU A 193 7.23 -18.98 -5.66
C GLU A 193 8.77 -19.07 -5.65
N GLU A 194 9.51 -17.96 -5.85
CA GLU A 194 10.97 -17.97 -5.92
C GLU A 194 11.69 -17.80 -4.56
N PHE A 195 10.97 -17.51 -3.47
CA PHE A 195 11.59 -17.35 -2.15
C PHE A 195 11.72 -18.70 -1.41
N SER A 196 12.96 -19.17 -1.26
CA SER A 196 13.29 -20.35 -0.43
C SER A 196 14.19 -19.92 0.74
N PRO A 197 13.61 -19.62 1.92
CA PRO A 197 14.41 -19.24 3.08
C PRO A 197 15.25 -20.41 3.59
N PRO A 198 16.44 -20.15 4.19
CA PRO A 198 17.19 -21.16 4.91
C PRO A 198 16.36 -21.73 6.07
N LYS A 199 16.64 -22.98 6.47
CA LYS A 199 15.95 -23.62 7.59
C LYS A 199 16.27 -22.89 8.90
N ALA A 200 15.26 -22.68 9.74
CA ALA A 200 15.38 -21.94 11.00
C ALA A 200 16.46 -22.49 11.96
N ALA A 201 16.77 -23.78 11.88
CA ALA A 201 17.82 -24.40 12.70
C ALA A 201 19.24 -23.92 12.35
N ASP A 202 19.43 -23.37 11.15
CA ASP A 202 20.72 -22.90 10.62
C ASP A 202 20.81 -21.37 10.58
N TRP A 203 19.86 -20.66 11.21
CA TRP A 203 19.79 -19.20 11.18
C TRP A 203 20.91 -18.57 12.01
N ASP A 204 21.73 -17.79 11.31
CA ASP A 204 22.65 -16.85 11.94
C ASP A 204 21.94 -15.57 12.41
N GLU A 205 22.71 -14.63 12.95
CA GLU A 205 22.16 -13.38 13.47
C GLU A 205 21.56 -12.51 12.35
N THR A 206 22.13 -12.54 11.15
CA THR A 206 21.57 -11.81 10.01
C THR A 206 20.23 -12.42 9.58
N ASP A 207 20.11 -13.74 9.56
CA ASP A 207 18.84 -14.40 9.26
C ASP A 207 17.75 -14.03 10.27
N ARG A 208 18.09 -13.95 11.55
CA ARG A 208 17.13 -13.51 12.58
C ARG A 208 16.66 -12.08 12.36
N LEU A 209 17.56 -11.20 11.92
CA LEU A 209 17.21 -9.80 11.66
C LEU A 209 16.27 -9.62 10.45
N PHE A 210 16.38 -10.46 9.42
CA PHE A 210 15.63 -10.31 8.17
C PHE A 210 14.47 -11.30 7.98
N LEU A 211 14.46 -12.40 8.73
CA LEU A 211 13.45 -13.47 8.65
C LEU A 211 12.76 -13.77 9.99
N GLY A 212 13.30 -13.27 11.10
CA GLY A 212 12.90 -13.67 12.45
C GLY A 212 11.65 -12.99 13.01
N GLY A 213 11.31 -11.79 12.53
CA GLY A 213 10.18 -10.99 13.03
C GLY A 213 10.36 -10.49 14.45
#